data_AF-A0A0N4VLU8-F1
#
_entry.id   AF-A0A0N4VLU8-F1
#
_cell.length_a   1.000
_cell.length_b   1.000
_cell.length_c   1.000
_cell.angle_alpha   90.00
_cell.angle_beta   90.00
_cell.angle_gamma   90.00
#
_symmetry.space_group_name_H-M   'P 1'
#
loop_
_entity.id
_entity.type
_entity.pdbx_description
1 polymer ?
#
loop_
_entity_poly.entity_id
_entity_poly.type
_entity_poly.pdbx_seq_one_letter_code
_entity_poly.pdbx_strand_id
1 'polypeptide(L)'
;MTTVESLLCEVSPLLESSLPLRVAEHLFFGDQIVYSDCSNVGPSSSKDTHAKDHGAKEQKKGKKEKVGKEFHKGQPDGLEAAISKAKKTVQNALHGESVPLIVGDKSSLEAEIIQLKDEIEKVKKDNLSLRKTVDGLNETVRQILAKLNASCSHQSLFSCGPKILILGDGNFSFSFGFSQILKQKYKFGLEIVATVPEKEGSFLLRYPSGNGYLFRLRSSEFSPFVKVLFGVDACALPLEWTGVFDSIIWNFPHPGGKTNLKKSRDLLRRTFRSVSKILEDGNFYVTFAKGQSGLFYPAIALQQFVIQNKIPRHERDSWQVAYIAAEYGFLISDAFPFYVDEVPEYCPRGYKNRDQAFFNDCEAVTVRLRKCRCLNALQDFRNSEKCFASRTLGYVHELRPYYCHDVSIVYRIPEQIIYHEKLFKKILFSLTGCLLSDVWELKHMRSFAPDGFPNRIYRITWQCWSKPLTGSAQPVEIPSTGEKKEGEDFDLFGSSDEEEDEEKKRIVQDRLKAYAEKKAKKPASVAKSSVILDVKPWSDETDMKEMETKVREIERDGLVWGGSKLIPLAYGLKKLQIICVIEDEKVSVDDLIDTIVDDISSHVQSVDIAAFNKI
;
A
#
# COMPACT_ATOMS: atom_id res chain seq x y z
N MET A 1 -29.59 37.69 -8.70
CA MET A 1 -30.63 36.66 -8.94
C MET A 1 -30.22 35.92 -10.18
N THR A 2 -29.69 34.72 -9.98
CA THR A 2 -29.26 33.80 -11.03
C THR A 2 -29.85 32.46 -10.63
N THR A 3 -30.66 31.88 -11.51
CA THR A 3 -31.66 30.87 -11.18
C THR A 3 -31.03 29.52 -10.81
N VAL A 4 -31.72 28.84 -9.88
CA VAL A 4 -31.36 27.56 -9.22
C VAL A 4 -31.17 26.39 -10.19
N GLU A 5 -31.58 26.52 -11.45
CA GLU A 5 -31.50 25.48 -12.48
C GLU A 5 -30.12 25.40 -13.18
N SER A 6 -29.23 26.40 -12.99
CA SER A 6 -27.85 26.36 -13.52
C SER A 6 -26.87 25.54 -12.65
N LEU A 7 -27.25 25.15 -11.43
CA LEU A 7 -26.39 24.44 -10.47
C LEU A 7 -26.65 22.93 -10.39
N LEU A 8 -27.63 22.42 -11.16
CA LEU A 8 -28.07 21.02 -11.10
C LEU A 8 -27.39 20.10 -12.13
N CYS A 9 -26.42 20.57 -12.92
CA CYS A 9 -25.77 19.76 -13.97
C CYS A 9 -24.38 19.20 -13.60
N GLU A 10 -23.92 19.37 -12.36
CA GLU A 10 -22.65 18.80 -11.88
C GLU A 10 -22.81 18.03 -10.55
N VAL A 11 -23.94 17.31 -10.43
CA VAL A 11 -24.17 16.36 -9.33
C VAL A 11 -24.11 14.93 -9.87
N SER A 12 -23.02 14.24 -9.51
CA SER A 12 -22.75 12.80 -9.59
C SER A 12 -22.45 12.20 -10.99
N PRO A 13 -21.31 11.47 -11.12
CA PRO A 13 -21.07 10.24 -10.35
C PRO A 13 -19.70 10.24 -9.67
N LEU A 14 -19.68 10.52 -8.37
CA LEU A 14 -18.47 10.40 -7.54
C LEU A 14 -18.74 9.60 -6.25
N LEU A 15 -19.81 8.80 -6.26
CA LEU A 15 -20.18 7.93 -5.16
C LEU A 15 -20.19 6.48 -5.59
N GLU A 16 -18.99 5.93 -5.83
CA GLU A 16 -18.78 4.49 -5.76
C GLU A 16 -17.43 4.20 -5.07
N SER A 17 -17.52 3.50 -3.93
CA SER A 17 -16.46 3.11 -2.97
C SER A 17 -16.00 4.17 -1.96
N SER A 18 -16.45 4.05 -0.71
CA SER A 18 -15.62 3.44 0.34
C SER A 18 -16.35 3.54 1.68
N LEU A 19 -16.63 2.38 2.27
CA LEU A 19 -17.25 2.25 3.59
C LEU A 19 -16.51 3.04 4.70
N PRO A 20 -15.16 3.20 4.65
CA PRO A 20 -14.44 4.07 5.57
C PRO A 20 -14.76 5.57 5.43
N LEU A 21 -15.01 6.09 4.21
CA LEU A 21 -15.39 7.51 4.02
C LEU A 21 -16.76 7.77 4.62
N ARG A 22 -17.76 6.94 4.30
CA ARG A 22 -19.14 7.15 4.80
C ARG A 22 -19.24 7.11 6.32
N VAL A 23 -18.47 6.23 6.97
CA VAL A 23 -18.42 6.16 8.44
C VAL A 23 -17.76 7.41 9.02
N ALA A 24 -16.68 7.90 8.41
CA ALA A 24 -16.01 9.12 8.86
C ALA A 24 -16.84 10.38 8.61
N GLU A 25 -17.50 10.50 7.46
CA GLU A 25 -18.36 11.62 7.07
C GLU A 25 -19.63 11.68 7.93
N HIS A 26 -20.31 10.55 8.14
CA HIS A 26 -21.49 10.46 9.02
C HIS A 26 -21.14 10.76 10.49
N LEU A 27 -19.92 10.45 10.93
CA LEU A 27 -19.44 10.77 12.27
C LEU A 27 -19.07 12.26 12.44
N PHE A 28 -18.72 12.97 11.36
CA PHE A 28 -18.16 14.32 11.44
C PHE A 28 -19.15 15.43 11.11
N PHE A 29 -20.09 15.22 10.19
CA PHE A 29 -20.95 16.30 9.67
C PHE A 29 -22.42 16.23 10.10
N GLY A 30 -22.97 15.05 10.43
CA GLY A 30 -24.44 14.90 10.41
C GLY A 30 -25.01 15.26 9.03
N ASP A 31 -26.31 15.14 8.80
CA ASP A 31 -26.93 15.27 7.46
C ASP A 31 -26.94 16.70 6.85
N GLN A 32 -25.93 17.54 7.10
CA GLN A 32 -25.81 18.86 6.46
C GLN A 32 -24.41 19.09 5.86
N ILE A 33 -24.38 19.10 4.53
CA ILE A 33 -23.22 19.44 3.71
C ILE A 33 -23.14 20.96 3.56
N VAL A 34 -21.96 21.53 3.79
CA VAL A 34 -21.58 22.89 3.35
C VAL A 34 -20.30 22.76 2.51
N TYR A 35 -20.42 23.06 1.20
CA TYR A 35 -19.36 23.14 0.16
C TYR A 35 -18.12 23.97 0.61
N SER A 36 -16.90 23.89 0.06
CA SER A 36 -16.29 23.24 -1.13
C SER A 36 -14.74 23.36 -1.05
N ASP A 37 -14.05 22.36 -1.62
CA ASP A 37 -12.77 22.33 -2.36
C ASP A 37 -11.57 23.25 -2.02
N CYS A 38 -10.40 22.60 -1.85
CA CYS A 38 -9.10 23.06 -2.35
C CYS A 38 -8.27 21.85 -2.83
N SER A 39 -8.09 21.77 -4.14
CA SER A 39 -7.25 20.83 -4.89
C SER A 39 -5.75 21.11 -4.71
N ASN A 40 -4.93 20.06 -4.63
CA ASN A 40 -3.47 20.15 -4.67
C ASN A 40 -2.97 20.45 -6.10
N VAL A 41 -2.55 21.69 -6.35
CA VAL A 41 -1.62 22.06 -7.42
C VAL A 41 -0.31 22.47 -6.76
N GLY A 42 0.79 21.78 -7.08
CA GLY A 42 2.13 22.19 -6.63
C GLY A 42 2.77 23.17 -7.62
N PRO A 43 3.57 24.16 -7.17
CA PRO A 43 4.42 24.91 -8.08
C PRO A 43 5.88 24.46 -8.01
N SER A 44 6.42 24.39 -9.22
CA SER A 44 7.79 24.18 -9.66
C SER A 44 8.76 25.31 -9.30
N SER A 45 10.04 24.99 -9.44
CA SER A 45 11.26 25.79 -9.27
C SER A 45 11.36 27.08 -10.11
N SER A 46 12.08 28.08 -9.55
CA SER A 46 12.87 29.05 -10.33
C SER A 46 14.27 29.24 -9.69
N LYS A 47 15.30 29.19 -10.55
CA LYS A 47 16.72 29.49 -10.27
C LYS A 47 17.00 30.99 -10.46
N ASP A 48 18.02 31.51 -9.75
CA ASP A 48 19.09 32.43 -10.20
C ASP A 48 19.81 33.01 -8.96
N THR A 49 21.00 32.57 -8.54
CA THR A 49 22.41 32.87 -8.96
C THR A 49 22.92 34.30 -8.75
N HIS A 50 23.71 34.53 -7.69
CA HIS A 50 25.14 34.95 -7.67
C HIS A 50 25.57 35.38 -6.23
N ALA A 51 26.44 34.63 -5.52
CA ALA A 51 27.91 34.73 -5.42
C ALA A 51 28.39 35.96 -4.58
N LYS A 52 29.23 35.89 -3.52
CA LYS A 52 30.44 35.09 -3.22
C LYS A 52 30.79 35.06 -1.71
N ASP A 53 31.49 33.97 -1.31
CA ASP A 53 32.60 33.78 -0.33
C ASP A 53 32.55 34.33 1.11
N HIS A 54 33.09 33.71 2.17
CA HIS A 54 33.90 32.49 2.40
C HIS A 54 33.81 32.13 3.90
N GLY A 55 34.00 30.84 4.28
CA GLY A 55 34.71 30.49 5.53
C GLY A 55 34.00 29.67 6.63
N ALA A 56 34.30 28.37 6.65
CA ALA A 56 34.56 27.50 7.82
C ALA A 56 33.42 26.99 8.76
N LYS A 57 33.08 25.72 8.53
CA LYS A 57 33.10 24.54 9.46
C LYS A 57 32.40 24.57 10.85
N GLU A 58 31.43 23.65 10.93
CA GLU A 58 31.24 22.57 11.93
C GLU A 58 30.07 22.62 12.96
N GLN A 59 29.20 21.61 12.78
CA GLN A 59 28.66 20.66 13.77
C GLN A 59 27.66 21.09 14.86
N LYS A 60 26.43 20.56 14.65
CA LYS A 60 25.71 19.55 15.47
C LYS A 60 24.61 19.99 16.45
N LYS A 61 23.55 19.16 16.37
CA LYS A 61 22.54 18.73 17.39
C LYS A 61 21.45 19.77 17.67
N GLY A 62 20.17 19.45 17.48
CA GLY A 62 19.42 18.39 18.19
C GLY A 62 18.89 18.99 19.50
N LYS A 63 17.69 18.73 20.01
CA LYS A 63 16.67 17.70 19.79
C LYS A 63 15.50 18.07 20.73
N LYS A 64 14.27 17.82 20.29
CA LYS A 64 13.07 17.40 21.03
C LYS A 64 12.75 17.91 22.46
N GLU A 65 11.50 18.37 22.55
CA GLU A 65 10.44 17.96 23.51
C GLU A 65 10.65 18.16 25.01
N LYS A 66 9.56 18.57 25.68
CA LYS A 66 8.93 17.71 26.69
C LYS A 66 7.49 18.14 26.99
N VAL A 67 6.60 17.14 26.90
CA VAL A 67 5.33 17.08 27.64
C VAL A 67 5.63 16.55 29.04
N GLY A 68 4.76 16.94 29.98
CA GLY A 68 4.88 16.70 31.41
C GLY A 68 4.69 15.26 31.91
N LYS A 69 4.92 15.17 33.23
CA LYS A 69 4.76 14.05 34.18
C LYS A 69 3.32 13.55 34.30
N GLU A 70 3.17 12.30 34.76
CA GLU A 70 2.41 11.80 35.94
C GLU A 70 2.86 10.33 36.17
N PHE A 71 2.95 9.68 37.34
CA PHE A 71 2.93 9.95 38.78
C PHE A 71 3.49 8.67 39.45
N HIS A 72 4.33 8.77 40.49
CA HIS A 72 4.20 7.96 41.72
C HIS A 72 5.08 8.45 42.86
N LYS A 73 4.53 8.26 44.05
CA LYS A 73 4.75 8.88 45.37
C LYS A 73 6.17 8.79 45.93
N GLY A 74 6.58 9.88 46.60
CA GLY A 74 7.63 9.88 47.62
C GLY A 74 8.33 11.23 47.79
N GLN A 75 8.06 11.92 48.90
CA GLN A 75 8.67 13.17 49.44
C GLN A 75 8.19 14.53 48.87
N PRO A 76 7.38 15.31 49.64
CA PRO A 76 7.31 16.77 49.55
C PRO A 76 8.51 17.35 50.36
N ASP A 77 9.20 18.44 50.00
CA ASP A 77 8.80 19.81 50.28
C ASP A 77 9.96 20.72 49.85
N GLY A 78 9.92 21.28 48.64
CA GLY A 78 10.95 22.25 48.23
C GLY A 78 10.54 23.03 47.00
N LEU A 79 10.08 22.32 45.97
CA LEU A 79 9.68 22.94 44.70
C LEU A 79 8.38 23.76 44.85
N GLU A 80 7.39 23.25 45.59
CA GLU A 80 6.10 23.92 45.78
C GLU A 80 6.22 25.14 46.71
N ALA A 81 7.08 25.04 47.73
CA ALA A 81 7.46 26.15 48.60
C ALA A 81 8.23 27.24 47.83
N ALA A 82 9.16 26.85 46.93
CA ALA A 82 9.90 27.78 46.08
C ALA A 82 8.97 28.48 45.06
N ILE A 83 8.01 27.76 44.47
CA ILE A 83 7.03 28.32 43.54
C ILE A 83 6.07 29.28 44.25
N SER A 84 5.62 28.97 45.48
CA SER A 84 4.83 29.90 46.29
C SER A 84 5.62 31.15 46.68
N LYS A 85 6.90 31.01 47.03
CA LYS A 85 7.78 32.15 47.35
C LYS A 85 7.98 33.05 46.12
N ALA A 86 8.23 32.47 44.95
CA ALA A 86 8.36 33.20 43.68
C ALA A 86 7.06 33.91 43.28
N LYS A 87 5.89 33.26 43.42
CA LYS A 87 4.58 33.89 43.17
C LYS A 87 4.35 35.09 44.10
N LYS A 88 4.71 34.96 45.39
CA LYS A 88 4.57 36.05 46.38
C LYS A 88 5.51 37.22 46.07
N THR A 89 6.73 36.96 45.62
CA THR A 89 7.70 37.99 45.18
C THR A 89 7.19 38.74 43.93
N VAL A 90 6.62 38.03 42.96
CA VAL A 90 6.03 38.65 41.75
C VAL A 90 4.76 39.44 42.07
N GLN A 91 3.93 38.94 42.99
CA GLN A 91 2.71 39.61 43.43
C GLN A 91 3.01 40.89 44.24
N ASN A 92 4.10 40.89 45.01
CA ASN A 92 4.60 42.08 45.72
C ASN A 92 5.25 43.08 44.76
N ALA A 93 5.86 42.63 43.66
CA ALA A 93 6.42 43.51 42.62
C ALA A 93 5.34 44.21 41.77
N LEU A 94 4.13 43.63 41.67
CA LEU A 94 3.01 44.18 40.91
C LEU A 94 2.19 45.25 41.65
N HIS A 95 2.27 45.35 42.98
CA HIS A 95 1.45 46.25 43.79
C HIS A 95 2.13 47.56 44.23
N GLY A 96 3.24 47.94 43.60
CA GLY A 96 3.74 49.32 43.61
C GLY A 96 3.82 49.99 44.98
N GLU A 97 4.74 49.54 45.83
CA GLU A 97 5.28 50.39 46.90
C GLU A 97 6.79 50.54 46.70
N SER A 98 7.22 51.79 46.61
CA SER A 98 8.56 52.24 46.30
C SER A 98 9.46 52.24 47.54
N VAL A 99 10.35 51.25 47.73
CA VAL A 99 11.60 51.39 48.52
C VAL A 99 12.59 50.25 48.19
N PRO A 100 13.87 50.37 48.57
CA PRO A 100 15.00 50.92 47.82
C PRO A 100 15.80 49.83 47.06
N LEU A 101 16.75 50.27 46.23
CA LEU A 101 17.81 49.43 45.65
C LEU A 101 18.52 48.60 46.74
N ILE A 102 18.06 47.38 46.98
CA ILE A 102 18.91 46.33 47.56
C ILE A 102 19.59 45.69 46.37
N VAL A 103 20.87 46.03 46.21
CA VAL A 103 21.82 45.28 45.41
C VAL A 103 21.89 43.87 46.00
N GLY A 104 20.94 43.01 45.62
CA GLY A 104 21.08 41.57 45.76
C GLY A 104 22.25 41.17 44.88
N ASP A 105 23.30 40.68 45.52
CA ASP A 105 24.62 40.48 44.95
C ASP A 105 24.52 39.75 43.61
N LYS A 106 24.74 40.47 42.51
CA LYS A 106 24.59 39.98 41.12
C LYS A 106 25.43 38.72 40.90
N SER A 107 26.54 38.64 41.64
CA SER A 107 27.45 37.51 41.74
C SER A 107 26.79 36.22 42.26
N SER A 108 25.84 36.30 43.20
CA SER A 108 25.13 35.15 43.78
C SER A 108 24.12 34.55 42.82
N LEU A 109 23.39 35.38 42.07
CA LEU A 109 22.46 34.94 41.03
C LEU A 109 23.21 34.38 39.82
N GLU A 110 24.35 34.98 39.47
CA GLU A 110 25.23 34.45 38.42
C GLU A 110 25.81 33.09 38.80
N ALA A 111 26.21 32.89 40.07
CA ALA A 111 26.66 31.60 40.58
C ALA A 111 25.56 30.52 40.54
N GLU A 112 24.33 30.86 40.91
CA GLU A 112 23.19 29.94 40.87
C GLU A 112 22.81 29.55 39.43
N ILE A 113 22.90 30.50 38.48
CA ILE A 113 22.71 30.23 37.05
C ILE A 113 23.80 29.30 36.49
N ILE A 114 25.05 29.46 36.92
CA ILE A 114 26.17 28.59 36.53
C ILE A 114 25.93 27.17 37.06
N GLN A 115 25.56 27.05 38.33
CA GLN A 115 25.25 25.75 38.96
C GLN A 115 24.09 25.03 38.26
N LEU A 116 23.00 25.74 37.93
CA LEU A 116 21.87 25.16 37.20
C LEU A 116 22.25 24.74 35.76
N LYS A 117 23.15 25.47 35.10
CA LYS A 117 23.67 25.06 33.77
C LYS A 117 24.48 23.77 33.86
N ASP A 118 25.32 23.64 34.88
CA ASP A 118 26.13 22.43 35.12
C ASP A 118 25.24 21.22 35.46
N GLU A 119 24.17 21.41 36.24
CA GLU A 119 23.20 20.34 36.50
C GLU A 119 22.45 19.91 35.23
N ILE A 120 22.06 20.85 34.37
CA ILE A 120 21.42 20.54 33.07
C ILE A 120 22.38 19.77 32.15
N GLU A 121 23.66 20.15 32.11
CA GLU A 121 24.71 19.43 31.38
C GLU A 121 24.84 17.99 31.87
N LYS A 122 24.89 17.79 33.19
CA LYS A 122 24.96 16.47 33.83
C LYS A 122 23.74 15.61 33.47
N VAL A 123 22.53 16.17 33.58
CA VAL A 123 21.28 15.48 33.22
C VAL A 123 21.21 15.13 31.73
N LYS A 124 21.75 15.97 30.85
CA LYS A 124 21.85 15.66 29.41
C LYS A 124 22.80 14.49 29.16
N LYS A 125 23.92 14.43 29.87
CA LYS A 125 24.90 13.33 29.78
C LYS A 125 24.29 12.01 30.27
N ASP A 126 23.57 12.04 31.38
CA ASP A 126 22.89 10.86 31.93
C ASP A 126 21.73 10.39 31.02
N ASN A 127 20.97 11.31 30.43
CA ASN A 127 19.97 10.94 29.42
C ASN A 127 20.59 10.33 28.16
N LEU A 128 21.81 10.74 27.78
CA LEU A 128 22.52 10.16 26.65
C LEU A 128 23.01 8.75 26.97
N SER A 129 23.53 8.51 28.18
CA SER A 129 23.96 7.18 28.62
C SER A 129 22.78 6.22 28.72
N LEU A 130 21.65 6.66 29.29
CA LEU A 130 20.41 5.88 29.34
C LEU A 130 19.87 5.51 27.96
N ARG A 131 19.94 6.44 26.98
CA ARG A 131 19.55 6.10 25.60
C ARG A 131 20.45 5.02 25.01
N LYS A 132 21.76 5.09 25.24
CA LYS A 132 22.70 4.07 24.77
C LYS A 132 22.45 2.71 25.42
N THR A 133 22.13 2.67 26.72
CA THR A 133 21.80 1.41 27.39
C THR A 133 20.47 0.84 26.91
N VAL A 134 19.44 1.67 26.69
CA VAL A 134 18.16 1.24 26.08
C VAL A 134 18.37 0.73 24.65
N ASP A 135 19.17 1.42 23.83
CA ASP A 135 19.50 0.98 22.47
C ASP A 135 20.27 -0.36 22.49
N GLY A 136 21.20 -0.52 23.43
CA GLY A 136 21.93 -1.78 23.65
C GLY A 136 21.05 -2.92 24.14
N LEU A 137 20.14 -2.67 25.09
CA LEU A 137 19.17 -3.65 25.56
C LEU A 137 18.21 -4.08 24.44
N ASN A 138 17.75 -3.13 23.63
CA ASN A 138 16.93 -3.42 22.45
C ASN A 138 17.69 -4.32 21.48
N GLU A 139 19.00 -4.10 21.27
CA GLU A 139 19.82 -4.95 20.42
C GLU A 139 19.99 -6.36 21.00
N THR A 140 20.23 -6.49 22.31
CA THR A 140 20.30 -7.79 22.98
C THR A 140 18.97 -8.54 22.90
N VAL A 141 17.84 -7.85 23.10
CA VAL A 141 16.50 -8.43 22.92
C VAL A 141 16.29 -8.86 21.47
N ARG A 142 16.75 -8.09 20.47
CA ARG A 142 16.71 -8.53 19.07
C ARG A 142 17.51 -9.80 18.84
N GLN A 143 18.71 -9.91 19.42
CA GLN A 143 19.55 -11.10 19.29
C GLN A 143 18.95 -12.33 19.97
N ILE A 144 18.34 -12.15 21.16
CA ILE A 144 17.65 -13.24 21.87
C ILE A 144 16.42 -13.68 21.09
N LEU A 145 15.60 -12.74 20.61
CA LEU A 145 14.45 -13.03 19.75
C LEU A 145 14.89 -13.73 18.46
N ALA A 146 15.96 -13.27 17.80
CA ALA A 146 16.50 -13.93 16.62
C ALA A 146 16.94 -15.37 16.91
N LYS A 147 17.58 -15.65 18.06
CA LYS A 147 17.97 -17.01 18.47
C LYS A 147 16.77 -17.90 18.83
N LEU A 148 15.77 -17.35 19.52
CA LEU A 148 14.51 -18.05 19.80
C LEU A 148 13.74 -18.34 18.52
N ASN A 149 13.69 -17.37 17.61
CA ASN A 149 13.00 -17.49 16.32
C ASN A 149 13.74 -18.42 15.36
N ALA A 150 15.08 -18.50 15.41
CA ALA A 150 15.85 -19.52 14.68
C ALA A 150 15.52 -20.96 15.14
N SER A 151 15.05 -21.12 16.39
CA SER A 151 14.56 -22.40 16.90
C SER A 151 13.13 -22.71 16.44
N CYS A 152 12.37 -21.68 16.03
CA CYS A 152 10.98 -21.78 15.54
C CYS A 152 10.85 -21.66 14.01
N SER A 153 11.87 -21.18 13.29
CA SER A 153 11.81 -20.83 11.87
C SER A 153 11.77 -22.05 10.95
N HIS A 154 12.28 -23.20 11.39
CA HIS A 154 12.34 -24.43 10.60
C HIS A 154 10.99 -25.15 10.38
N GLN A 155 9.86 -24.60 10.84
CA GLN A 155 8.57 -25.32 10.85
C GLN A 155 7.40 -24.59 10.19
N SER A 156 7.60 -23.42 9.59
CA SER A 156 6.48 -22.54 9.21
C SER A 156 5.75 -22.97 7.93
N LEU A 157 6.44 -23.36 6.84
CA LEU A 157 5.77 -23.87 5.63
C LEU A 157 5.15 -25.26 5.88
N PHE A 158 5.83 -26.10 6.66
CA PHE A 158 5.38 -27.45 6.99
C PHE A 158 4.25 -27.50 8.03
N SER A 159 3.82 -26.37 8.57
CA SER A 159 2.68 -26.27 9.50
C SER A 159 1.30 -26.32 8.81
N CYS A 160 1.26 -26.64 7.51
CA CYS A 160 0.04 -26.83 6.74
C CYS A 160 -0.83 -27.98 7.27
N GLY A 161 -2.12 -27.96 6.96
CA GLY A 161 -3.03 -29.06 7.27
C GLY A 161 -2.80 -30.29 6.38
N PRO A 162 -3.46 -31.42 6.67
CA PRO A 162 -3.28 -32.67 5.93
C PRO A 162 -3.84 -32.65 4.49
N LYS A 163 -4.83 -31.80 4.17
CA LYS A 163 -5.36 -31.66 2.81
C LYS A 163 -4.79 -30.41 2.12
N ILE A 164 -3.96 -30.60 1.11
CA ILE A 164 -3.12 -29.56 0.53
C ILE A 164 -3.36 -29.43 -0.96
N LEU A 165 -3.54 -28.21 -1.44
CA LEU A 165 -3.55 -27.87 -2.86
C LEU A 165 -2.29 -27.06 -3.21
N ILE A 166 -1.45 -27.57 -4.10
CA ILE A 166 -0.28 -26.86 -4.63
C ILE A 166 -0.65 -26.33 -6.01
N LEU A 167 -0.64 -25.00 -6.17
CA LEU A 167 -1.01 -24.30 -7.38
C LEU A 167 0.22 -24.00 -8.24
N GLY A 168 0.19 -24.42 -9.50
CA GLY A 168 1.14 -23.98 -10.54
C GLY A 168 2.57 -24.43 -10.32
N ASP A 169 2.78 -25.70 -9.94
CA ASP A 169 4.13 -26.24 -9.73
C ASP A 169 4.84 -26.53 -11.06
N GLY A 170 5.61 -25.56 -11.53
CA GLY A 170 6.18 -25.50 -12.89
C GLY A 170 6.72 -26.82 -13.45
N ASN A 171 7.48 -27.61 -12.68
CA ASN A 171 7.99 -28.92 -13.13
C ASN A 171 7.72 -30.07 -12.13
N PHE A 172 6.82 -29.87 -11.16
CA PHE A 172 6.51 -30.81 -10.07
C PHE A 172 7.63 -31.14 -9.08
N SER A 173 8.80 -30.50 -9.18
CA SER A 173 9.91 -30.77 -8.25
C SER A 173 9.59 -30.35 -6.81
N PHE A 174 8.84 -29.24 -6.64
CA PHE A 174 8.40 -28.81 -5.31
C PHE A 174 7.42 -29.82 -4.71
N SER A 175 6.40 -30.22 -5.44
CA SER A 175 5.38 -31.18 -5.00
C SER A 175 6.02 -32.52 -4.64
N PHE A 176 6.98 -32.99 -5.44
CA PHE A 176 7.73 -34.19 -5.13
C PHE A 176 8.50 -34.07 -3.81
N GLY A 177 9.40 -33.09 -3.68
CA GLY A 177 10.20 -32.92 -2.45
C GLY A 177 9.34 -32.65 -1.21
N PHE A 178 8.30 -31.82 -1.36
CA PHE A 178 7.38 -31.48 -0.28
C PHE A 178 6.56 -32.69 0.17
N SER A 179 6.08 -33.51 -0.77
CA SER A 179 5.33 -34.73 -0.45
C SER A 179 6.18 -35.76 0.30
N GLN A 180 7.48 -35.88 0.01
CA GLN A 180 8.40 -36.75 0.75
C GLN A 180 8.52 -36.34 2.23
N ILE A 181 8.69 -35.04 2.48
CA ILE A 181 8.81 -34.50 3.84
C ILE A 181 7.48 -34.70 4.59
N LEU A 182 6.36 -34.36 3.96
CA LEU A 182 5.05 -34.49 4.61
C LEU A 182 4.61 -35.92 4.84
N LYS A 183 5.00 -36.87 3.98
CA LYS A 183 4.77 -38.31 4.20
C LYS A 183 5.44 -38.80 5.49
N GLN A 184 6.60 -38.25 5.85
CA GLN A 184 7.27 -38.58 7.11
C GLN A 184 6.55 -37.96 8.32
N LYS A 185 6.00 -36.75 8.14
CA LYS A 185 5.29 -36.02 9.19
C LYS A 185 3.88 -36.59 9.46
N TYR A 186 3.12 -36.83 8.41
CA TYR A 186 1.73 -37.32 8.46
C TYR A 186 1.71 -38.81 8.14
N LYS A 187 1.53 -39.63 9.17
CA LYS A 187 1.46 -41.10 9.01
C LYS A 187 0.21 -41.56 8.26
N PHE A 188 -0.91 -40.83 8.39
CA PHE A 188 -2.20 -41.14 7.77
C PHE A 188 -2.96 -39.86 7.42
N GLY A 189 -3.87 -39.93 6.44
CA GLY A 189 -4.81 -38.86 6.10
C GLY A 189 -4.23 -37.67 5.33
N LEU A 190 -2.97 -37.74 4.90
CA LEU A 190 -2.36 -36.76 4.00
C LEU A 190 -3.01 -36.87 2.61
N GLU A 191 -3.38 -35.74 2.03
CA GLU A 191 -3.85 -35.64 0.65
C GLU A 191 -3.24 -34.39 0.02
N ILE A 192 -2.52 -34.56 -1.09
CA ILE A 192 -1.85 -33.48 -1.81
C ILE A 192 -2.38 -33.48 -3.25
N VAL A 193 -2.94 -32.36 -3.68
CA VAL A 193 -3.31 -32.12 -5.06
C VAL A 193 -2.30 -31.16 -5.66
N ALA A 194 -1.42 -31.66 -6.53
CA ALA A 194 -0.41 -30.88 -7.23
C ALA A 194 -0.93 -30.48 -8.62
N THR A 195 -0.89 -29.19 -8.94
CA THR A 195 -1.50 -28.69 -10.17
C THR A 195 -0.56 -27.85 -11.04
N VAL A 196 -0.82 -27.86 -12.34
CA VAL A 196 -0.21 -26.96 -13.33
C VAL A 196 -1.27 -26.38 -14.27
N PRO A 197 -1.09 -25.15 -14.78
CA PRO A 197 -2.04 -24.52 -15.69
C PRO A 197 -2.02 -25.12 -17.10
N GLU A 198 -0.94 -25.78 -17.51
CA GLU A 198 -0.83 -26.43 -18.81
C GLU A 198 -1.60 -27.74 -18.89
N LYS A 199 -2.06 -28.11 -20.09
CA LYS A 199 -2.49 -29.47 -20.40
C LYS A 199 -1.29 -30.41 -20.42
N GLU A 200 -1.49 -31.69 -20.12
CA GLU A 200 -0.41 -32.69 -19.95
C GLU A 200 0.57 -32.76 -21.13
N GLY A 201 0.08 -32.85 -22.36
CA GLY A 201 0.96 -32.87 -23.55
C GLY A 201 1.81 -31.59 -23.69
N SER A 202 1.21 -30.42 -23.45
CA SER A 202 1.90 -29.13 -23.51
C SER A 202 2.91 -28.97 -22.38
N PHE A 203 2.60 -29.50 -21.19
CA PHE A 203 3.51 -29.52 -20.05
C PHE A 203 4.78 -30.33 -20.38
N LEU A 204 4.64 -31.55 -20.91
CA LEU A 204 5.78 -32.42 -21.21
C LEU A 204 6.73 -31.82 -22.25
N LEU A 205 6.18 -31.07 -23.22
CA LEU A 205 6.96 -30.29 -24.19
C LEU A 205 7.67 -29.10 -23.54
N ARG A 206 6.99 -28.39 -22.63
CA ARG A 206 7.50 -27.17 -22.00
C ARG A 206 8.51 -27.43 -20.90
N TYR A 207 8.29 -28.50 -20.11
CA TYR A 207 9.07 -28.90 -18.94
C TYR A 207 9.55 -30.36 -19.04
N PRO A 208 10.46 -30.70 -19.96
CA PRO A 208 11.02 -32.04 -20.06
C PRO A 208 11.63 -32.54 -18.74
N SER A 209 12.22 -31.65 -17.94
CA SER A 209 12.77 -31.98 -16.61
C SER A 209 11.71 -32.51 -15.63
N GLY A 210 10.44 -32.13 -15.81
CA GLY A 210 9.33 -32.52 -14.96
C GLY A 210 8.88 -33.97 -15.13
N ASN A 211 9.26 -34.64 -16.23
CA ASN A 211 8.78 -35.99 -16.53
C ASN A 211 9.18 -37.02 -15.46
N GLY A 212 10.41 -36.92 -14.95
CA GLY A 212 10.90 -37.79 -13.87
C GLY A 212 10.10 -37.63 -12.58
N TYR A 213 9.78 -36.38 -12.20
CA TYR A 213 8.98 -36.09 -11.01
C TYR A 213 7.52 -36.54 -11.19
N LEU A 214 6.93 -36.29 -12.37
CA LEU A 214 5.57 -36.73 -12.70
C LEU A 214 5.44 -38.26 -12.59
N PHE A 215 6.39 -39.01 -13.14
CA PHE A 215 6.41 -40.47 -13.05
C PHE A 215 6.46 -40.95 -11.59
N ARG A 216 7.33 -40.34 -10.76
CA ARG A 216 7.45 -40.69 -9.34
C ARG A 216 6.20 -40.33 -8.55
N LEU A 217 5.62 -39.15 -8.76
CA LEU A 217 4.39 -38.72 -8.09
C LEU A 217 3.18 -39.60 -8.43
N ARG A 218 3.16 -40.21 -9.62
CA ARG A 218 2.12 -41.18 -10.03
C ARG A 218 2.42 -42.62 -9.63
N SER A 219 3.59 -42.90 -9.08
CA SER A 219 3.95 -44.24 -8.65
C SER A 219 3.08 -44.72 -7.49
N SER A 220 3.04 -46.03 -7.24
CA SER A 220 2.34 -46.62 -6.09
C SER A 220 2.89 -46.14 -4.74
N GLU A 221 4.07 -45.53 -4.72
CA GLU A 221 4.64 -44.98 -3.49
C GLU A 221 3.91 -43.70 -3.03
N PHE A 222 3.37 -42.92 -3.98
CA PHE A 222 2.73 -41.62 -3.73
C PHE A 222 1.22 -41.66 -4.00
N SER A 223 0.76 -42.54 -4.89
CA SER A 223 -0.67 -42.83 -5.06
C SER A 223 -1.17 -43.69 -3.88
N PRO A 224 -2.34 -43.39 -3.28
CA PRO A 224 -3.33 -42.40 -3.71
C PRO A 224 -3.20 -41.02 -3.05
N PHE A 225 -2.24 -40.77 -2.17
CA PHE A 225 -2.20 -39.54 -1.38
C PHE A 225 -1.68 -38.31 -2.14
N VAL A 226 -0.96 -38.48 -3.27
CA VAL A 226 -0.68 -37.37 -4.19
C VAL A 226 -1.47 -37.56 -5.48
N LYS A 227 -2.26 -36.55 -5.83
CA LYS A 227 -3.00 -36.45 -7.09
C LYS A 227 -2.42 -35.32 -7.94
N VAL A 228 -2.05 -35.63 -9.17
CA VAL A 228 -1.56 -34.63 -10.13
C VAL A 228 -2.69 -34.22 -11.07
N LEU A 229 -2.94 -32.92 -11.20
CA LEU A 229 -3.94 -32.34 -12.10
C LEU A 229 -3.31 -31.35 -13.08
N PHE A 230 -3.76 -31.41 -14.33
CA PHE A 230 -3.33 -30.53 -15.42
C PHE A 230 -4.47 -29.57 -15.80
N GLY A 231 -4.14 -28.43 -16.39
CA GLY A 231 -5.12 -27.46 -16.89
C GLY A 231 -5.82 -26.66 -15.79
N VAL A 232 -5.21 -26.52 -14.61
CA VAL A 232 -5.82 -25.82 -13.47
C VAL A 232 -5.36 -24.36 -13.45
N ASP A 233 -6.28 -23.44 -13.69
CA ASP A 233 -6.04 -22.00 -13.55
C ASP A 233 -6.31 -21.54 -12.12
N ALA A 234 -5.29 -21.02 -11.44
CA ALA A 234 -5.41 -20.44 -10.10
C ALA A 234 -6.40 -19.25 -10.04
N CYS A 235 -6.62 -18.55 -11.15
CA CYS A 235 -7.58 -17.46 -11.27
C CYS A 235 -9.04 -17.92 -11.36
N ALA A 236 -9.28 -19.21 -11.60
CA ALA A 236 -10.60 -19.78 -11.85
C ALA A 236 -10.71 -21.20 -11.29
N LEU A 237 -10.58 -21.34 -9.96
CA LEU A 237 -10.64 -22.64 -9.29
C LEU A 237 -12.08 -23.17 -9.22
N PRO A 238 -12.28 -24.50 -9.31
CA PRO A 238 -13.62 -25.09 -9.24
C PRO A 238 -14.30 -24.86 -7.89
N LEU A 239 -15.57 -24.45 -7.90
CA LEU A 239 -16.37 -24.27 -6.66
C LEU A 239 -16.63 -25.58 -5.93
N GLU A 240 -16.52 -26.72 -6.62
CA GLU A 240 -16.61 -28.05 -6.01
C GLU A 240 -15.49 -28.29 -4.98
N TRP A 241 -14.43 -27.48 -4.99
CA TRP A 241 -13.32 -27.56 -4.04
C TRP A 241 -13.54 -26.75 -2.76
N THR A 242 -14.71 -26.14 -2.60
CA THR A 242 -15.05 -25.37 -1.39
C THR A 242 -14.98 -26.25 -0.14
N GLY A 243 -14.20 -25.82 0.84
CA GLY A 243 -14.01 -26.53 2.12
C GLY A 243 -13.21 -27.84 2.01
N VAL A 244 -12.63 -28.16 0.84
CA VAL A 244 -11.88 -29.42 0.64
C VAL A 244 -10.47 -29.33 1.23
N PHE A 245 -9.79 -28.20 1.06
CA PHE A 245 -8.38 -28.05 1.40
C PHE A 245 -8.18 -27.25 2.69
N ASP A 246 -7.32 -27.77 3.57
CA ASP A 246 -6.86 -27.08 4.77
C ASP A 246 -5.77 -26.05 4.44
N SER A 247 -5.03 -26.28 3.36
CA SER A 247 -3.92 -25.43 2.95
C SER A 247 -3.80 -25.34 1.44
N ILE A 248 -3.60 -24.12 0.95
CA ILE A 248 -3.33 -23.84 -0.46
C ILE A 248 -1.94 -23.22 -0.53
N ILE A 249 -1.07 -23.70 -1.40
CA ILE A 249 0.30 -23.23 -1.58
C ILE A 249 0.46 -22.73 -3.01
N TRP A 250 0.95 -21.51 -3.18
CA TRP A 250 1.22 -20.92 -4.48
C TRP A 250 2.59 -20.25 -4.48
N ASN A 251 3.56 -20.93 -5.08
CA ASN A 251 4.95 -20.50 -5.06
C ASN A 251 5.32 -19.72 -6.32
N PHE A 252 5.96 -18.56 -6.13
CA PHE A 252 6.54 -17.74 -7.20
C PHE A 252 5.54 -17.46 -8.34
N PRO A 253 4.37 -16.86 -8.05
CA PRO A 253 3.39 -16.55 -9.07
C PRO A 253 3.98 -15.64 -10.16
N HIS A 254 3.60 -15.87 -11.41
CA HIS A 254 4.10 -15.09 -12.54
C HIS A 254 3.03 -14.92 -13.63
N PRO A 255 2.78 -13.70 -14.14
CA PRO A 255 1.75 -13.44 -15.17
C PRO A 255 2.14 -13.88 -16.58
N GLY A 256 3.38 -14.33 -16.80
CA GLY A 256 3.94 -14.66 -18.11
C GLY A 256 4.56 -13.43 -18.82
N GLY A 257 5.59 -13.65 -19.64
CA GLY A 257 6.27 -12.59 -20.39
C GLY A 257 7.19 -11.70 -19.55
N LYS A 258 7.45 -10.46 -20.01
CA LYS A 258 8.15 -9.43 -19.21
C LYS A 258 7.25 -9.03 -18.03
N THR A 259 7.79 -9.05 -16.82
CA THR A 259 7.04 -8.71 -15.60
C THR A 259 6.57 -7.25 -15.63
N ASN A 260 5.26 -7.05 -15.56
CA ASN A 260 4.63 -5.75 -15.42
C ASN A 260 3.88 -5.72 -14.07
N LEU A 261 4.04 -4.65 -13.30
CA LEU A 261 3.45 -4.52 -11.96
C LEU A 261 1.92 -4.56 -11.98
N LYS A 262 1.28 -3.96 -13.00
CA LYS A 262 -0.17 -4.01 -13.21
C LYS A 262 -0.63 -5.45 -13.43
N LYS A 263 -0.01 -6.15 -14.39
CA LYS A 263 -0.32 -7.56 -14.69
C LYS A 263 -0.12 -8.47 -13.47
N SER A 264 0.92 -8.21 -12.69
CA SER A 264 1.25 -8.97 -11.47
C SER A 264 0.21 -8.77 -10.37
N ARG A 265 -0.20 -7.52 -10.13
CA ARG A 265 -1.29 -7.19 -9.19
C ARG A 265 -2.63 -7.77 -9.65
N ASP A 266 -2.92 -7.75 -10.95
CA ASP A 266 -4.16 -8.30 -11.49
C ASP A 266 -4.19 -9.83 -11.43
N LEU A 267 -3.06 -10.50 -11.63
CA LEU A 267 -2.90 -11.93 -11.34
C LEU A 267 -3.18 -12.20 -9.86
N LEU A 268 -2.57 -11.44 -8.95
CA LEU A 268 -2.77 -11.59 -7.52
C LEU A 268 -4.25 -11.41 -7.15
N ARG A 269 -4.91 -10.34 -7.63
CA ARG A 269 -6.34 -10.08 -7.38
C ARG A 269 -7.24 -11.22 -7.83
N ARG A 270 -7.06 -11.71 -9.06
CA ARG A 270 -7.89 -12.79 -9.61
C ARG A 270 -7.70 -14.10 -8.84
N THR A 271 -6.46 -14.45 -8.49
CA THR A 271 -6.19 -15.63 -7.68
C THR A 271 -6.76 -15.50 -6.26
N PHE A 272 -6.58 -14.35 -5.59
CA PHE A 272 -7.17 -14.14 -4.26
C PHE A 272 -8.69 -14.23 -4.28
N ARG A 273 -9.34 -13.67 -5.33
CA ARG A 273 -10.78 -13.83 -5.55
C ARG A 273 -11.18 -15.30 -5.67
N SER A 274 -10.48 -16.04 -6.52
CA SER A 274 -10.71 -17.46 -6.77
C SER A 274 -10.53 -18.30 -5.49
N VAL A 275 -9.40 -18.13 -4.81
CA VAL A 275 -9.08 -18.81 -3.54
C VAL A 275 -10.08 -18.45 -2.42
N SER A 276 -10.54 -17.19 -2.37
CA SER A 276 -11.55 -16.76 -1.39
C SER A 276 -12.87 -17.53 -1.52
N LYS A 277 -13.20 -18.10 -2.69
CA LYS A 277 -14.43 -18.86 -2.89
C LYS A 277 -14.35 -20.30 -2.39
N ILE A 278 -13.14 -20.88 -2.39
CA ILE A 278 -12.94 -22.29 -2.02
C ILE A 278 -12.36 -22.49 -0.63
N LEU A 279 -11.56 -21.55 -0.13
CA LEU A 279 -10.92 -21.65 1.18
C LEU A 279 -11.87 -21.09 2.24
N GLU A 280 -12.17 -21.87 3.28
CA GLU A 280 -13.01 -21.45 4.41
C GLU A 280 -12.13 -21.12 5.63
N ASP A 281 -11.74 -22.13 6.41
CA ASP A 281 -10.96 -21.97 7.65
C ASP A 281 -9.47 -22.39 7.50
N GLY A 282 -9.00 -22.53 6.27
CA GLY A 282 -7.63 -22.95 5.95
C GLY A 282 -6.61 -21.81 5.82
N ASN A 283 -5.38 -22.19 5.50
CA ASN A 283 -4.26 -21.27 5.28
C ASN A 283 -3.89 -21.18 3.80
N PHE A 284 -3.69 -19.97 3.30
CA PHE A 284 -3.16 -19.73 1.97
C PHE A 284 -1.72 -19.24 2.07
N TYR A 285 -0.79 -19.98 1.49
CA TYR A 285 0.64 -19.67 1.46
C TYR A 285 1.00 -19.14 0.08
N VAL A 286 1.58 -17.94 0.04
CA VAL A 286 2.07 -17.35 -1.20
C VAL A 286 3.53 -16.99 -1.04
N THR A 287 4.37 -17.52 -1.93
CA THR A 287 5.82 -17.27 -1.91
C THR A 287 6.19 -16.27 -2.99
N PHE A 288 6.84 -15.18 -2.58
CA PHE A 288 7.26 -14.08 -3.43
C PHE A 288 8.78 -14.03 -3.55
N ALA A 289 9.28 -13.65 -4.72
CA ALA A 289 10.69 -13.30 -4.87
C ALA A 289 11.00 -11.98 -4.14
N LYS A 290 12.30 -11.66 -4.04
CA LYS A 290 12.81 -10.45 -3.38
C LYS A 290 12.05 -9.19 -3.80
N GLY A 291 11.56 -8.43 -2.81
CA GLY A 291 10.83 -7.16 -3.00
C GLY A 291 9.41 -7.29 -3.54
N GLN A 292 9.01 -8.42 -4.12
CA GLN A 292 7.70 -8.55 -4.77
C GLN A 292 6.53 -8.42 -3.79
N SER A 293 6.64 -8.98 -2.58
CA SER A 293 5.56 -8.91 -1.58
C SER A 293 5.22 -7.47 -1.17
N GLY A 294 6.21 -6.57 -1.23
CA GLY A 294 6.11 -5.20 -0.71
C GLY A 294 6.30 -5.08 0.80
N LEU A 295 6.53 -6.19 1.50
CA LEU A 295 6.75 -6.22 2.95
C LEU A 295 8.23 -6.01 3.28
N PHE A 296 8.51 -5.41 4.44
CA PHE A 296 9.87 -5.13 4.86
C PHE A 296 10.61 -6.41 5.28
N TYR A 297 11.48 -6.93 4.40
CA TYR A 297 12.20 -8.19 4.61
C TYR A 297 12.94 -8.29 5.96
N PRO A 298 13.66 -7.27 6.47
CA PRO A 298 14.34 -7.39 7.76
C PRO A 298 13.40 -7.65 8.95
N ALA A 299 12.15 -7.15 8.91
CA ALA A 299 11.16 -7.48 9.93
C ALA A 299 10.74 -8.95 9.85
N ILE A 300 10.66 -9.50 8.65
CA ILE A 300 10.32 -10.92 8.39
C ILE A 300 11.47 -11.84 8.82
N ALA A 301 12.70 -11.52 8.44
CA ALA A 301 13.88 -12.31 8.80
C ALA A 301 14.09 -12.37 10.32
N LEU A 302 13.78 -11.29 11.04
CA LEU A 302 13.89 -11.22 12.50
C LEU A 302 12.61 -11.68 13.22
N GLN A 303 11.53 -11.95 12.50
CA GLN A 303 10.19 -12.24 13.05
C GLN A 303 9.74 -11.15 14.05
N GLN A 304 9.93 -9.88 13.67
CA GLN A 304 9.62 -8.70 14.47
C GLN A 304 8.62 -7.81 13.74
N PHE A 305 7.34 -8.03 14.01
CA PHE A 305 6.26 -7.34 13.31
C PHE A 305 5.68 -6.15 14.05
N VAL A 306 6.02 -5.92 15.32
CA VAL A 306 5.53 -4.76 16.07
C VAL A 306 6.56 -3.64 16.03
N ILE A 307 6.16 -2.49 15.51
CA ILE A 307 7.00 -1.29 15.43
C ILE A 307 6.33 -0.13 16.19
N GLN A 308 7.16 0.76 16.74
CA GLN A 308 6.71 1.89 17.56
C GLN A 308 7.09 3.23 16.91
N ASN A 309 6.15 4.18 16.93
CA ASN A 309 6.29 5.56 16.45
C ASN A 309 6.80 5.67 15.00
N LYS A 310 6.43 4.69 14.16
CA LYS A 310 6.77 4.59 12.74
C LYS A 310 5.61 3.93 12.02
N ILE A 311 5.46 4.25 10.74
CA ILE A 311 4.54 3.54 9.83
C ILE A 311 5.22 2.29 9.23
N PRO A 312 4.45 1.26 8.84
CA PRO A 312 4.98 0.10 8.14
C PRO A 312 5.72 0.49 6.86
N ARG A 313 6.82 -0.20 6.56
CA ARG A 313 7.69 0.10 5.41
C ARG A 313 7.25 -0.69 4.19
N HIS A 314 6.00 -0.45 3.77
CA HIS A 314 5.45 -1.09 2.59
C HIS A 314 5.92 -0.41 1.31
N GLU A 315 6.58 -1.17 0.44
CA GLU A 315 7.05 -0.66 -0.85
C GLU A 315 5.86 -0.46 -1.80
N ARG A 316 5.76 0.73 -2.39
CA ARG A 316 4.66 1.06 -3.32
C ARG A 316 4.87 0.45 -4.69
N ASP A 317 6.11 0.28 -5.14
CA ASP A 317 6.45 -0.30 -6.43
C ASP A 317 6.61 -1.83 -6.32
N SER A 318 5.66 -2.47 -5.63
CA SER A 318 5.61 -3.90 -5.33
C SER A 318 4.21 -4.47 -5.57
N TRP A 319 4.01 -5.77 -5.33
CA TRP A 319 2.70 -6.39 -5.48
C TRP A 319 1.74 -6.00 -4.35
N GLN A 320 2.24 -5.35 -3.29
CA GLN A 320 1.43 -4.85 -2.17
C GLN A 320 0.48 -5.90 -1.58
N VAL A 321 1.01 -7.11 -1.31
CA VAL A 321 0.20 -8.29 -0.94
C VAL A 321 -0.71 -8.03 0.26
N ALA A 322 -0.27 -7.27 1.28
CA ALA A 322 -1.08 -6.98 2.46
C ALA A 322 -2.38 -6.22 2.14
N TYR A 323 -2.36 -5.36 1.12
CA TYR A 323 -3.51 -4.57 0.70
C TYR A 323 -4.42 -5.39 -0.20
N ILE A 324 -3.87 -6.03 -1.23
CA ILE A 324 -4.66 -6.89 -2.14
C ILE A 324 -5.29 -8.06 -1.38
N ALA A 325 -4.58 -8.68 -0.44
CA ALA A 325 -5.13 -9.71 0.42
C ALA A 325 -6.35 -9.22 1.21
N ALA A 326 -6.24 -8.03 1.81
CA ALA A 326 -7.31 -7.45 2.61
C ALA A 326 -8.57 -7.15 1.79
N GLU A 327 -8.42 -6.76 0.51
CA GLU A 327 -9.55 -6.59 -0.41
C GLU A 327 -10.39 -7.87 -0.54
N TYR A 328 -9.78 -9.05 -0.44
CA TYR A 328 -10.46 -10.36 -0.56
C TYR A 328 -10.69 -11.05 0.78
N GLY A 329 -10.67 -10.29 1.88
CA GLY A 329 -10.94 -10.81 3.22
C GLY A 329 -9.81 -11.65 3.80
N PHE A 330 -8.59 -11.60 3.24
CA PHE A 330 -7.45 -12.30 3.78
C PHE A 330 -6.62 -11.41 4.71
N LEU A 331 -6.23 -11.98 5.85
CA LEU A 331 -5.30 -11.39 6.80
C LEU A 331 -3.97 -12.15 6.74
N ILE A 332 -2.85 -11.43 6.69
CA ILE A 332 -1.53 -12.06 6.84
C ILE A 332 -1.37 -12.51 8.29
N SER A 333 -1.48 -13.81 8.55
CA SER A 333 -1.26 -14.35 9.90
C SER A 333 0.21 -14.39 10.27
N ASP A 334 1.09 -14.62 9.28
CA ASP A 334 2.52 -14.78 9.49
C ASP A 334 3.29 -14.56 8.17
N ALA A 335 4.58 -14.28 8.23
CA ALA A 335 5.46 -14.19 7.08
C ALA A 335 6.87 -14.61 7.46
N PHE A 336 7.54 -15.39 6.62
CA PHE A 336 8.87 -15.96 6.91
C PHE A 336 9.72 -16.06 5.64
N PRO A 337 11.05 -16.05 5.77
CA PRO A 337 11.94 -16.31 4.63
C PRO A 337 11.66 -17.69 4.02
N PHE A 338 11.76 -17.80 2.70
CA PHE A 338 11.67 -19.07 1.99
C PHE A 338 13.06 -19.56 1.62
N TYR A 339 13.44 -20.73 2.13
CA TYR A 339 14.72 -21.37 1.85
C TYR A 339 14.50 -22.57 0.93
N VAL A 340 15.15 -22.55 -0.24
CA VAL A 340 15.06 -23.66 -1.21
C VAL A 340 15.60 -24.95 -0.59
N ASP A 341 16.64 -24.85 0.23
CA ASP A 341 17.30 -25.99 0.88
C ASP A 341 16.41 -26.74 1.88
N GLU A 342 15.30 -26.14 2.33
CA GLU A 342 14.31 -26.83 3.16
C GLU A 342 13.53 -27.89 2.39
N VAL A 343 13.57 -27.86 1.05
CA VAL A 343 12.99 -28.88 0.18
C VAL A 343 14.09 -29.42 -0.75
N PRO A 344 14.84 -30.46 -0.35
CA PRO A 344 16.08 -30.88 -1.02
C PRO A 344 15.95 -31.21 -2.52
N GLU A 345 14.78 -31.71 -2.94
CA GLU A 345 14.50 -32.08 -4.34
C GLU A 345 13.90 -30.91 -5.16
N TYR A 346 13.67 -29.75 -4.53
CA TYR A 346 13.04 -28.62 -5.21
C TYR A 346 14.02 -27.95 -6.17
N CYS A 347 13.68 -27.98 -7.46
CA CYS A 347 14.42 -27.32 -8.52
C CYS A 347 13.53 -26.22 -9.12
N PRO A 348 13.62 -24.96 -8.65
CA PRO A 348 12.77 -23.87 -9.12
C PRO A 348 12.99 -23.61 -10.61
N ARG A 349 12.01 -24.02 -11.44
CA ARG A 349 12.01 -23.81 -12.90
C ARG A 349 10.72 -23.13 -13.34
N GLY A 350 10.82 -22.36 -14.43
CA GLY A 350 9.70 -21.56 -14.93
C GLY A 350 10.08 -20.15 -15.34
N TYR A 351 11.37 -19.80 -15.40
CA TYR A 351 11.79 -18.48 -15.86
C TYR A 351 11.22 -18.19 -17.25
N LYS A 352 10.42 -17.11 -17.37
CA LYS A 352 9.71 -16.72 -18.59
C LYS A 352 8.89 -17.88 -19.22
N ASN A 353 8.28 -18.73 -18.39
CA ASN A 353 7.47 -19.88 -18.81
C ASN A 353 8.26 -20.93 -19.63
N ARG A 354 9.53 -21.15 -19.28
CA ARG A 354 10.41 -22.16 -19.88
C ARG A 354 10.96 -23.10 -18.81
N ASP A 355 11.50 -24.26 -19.22
CA ASP A 355 12.22 -25.20 -18.35
C ASP A 355 13.60 -24.70 -17.90
N GLN A 356 13.66 -23.41 -17.57
CA GLN A 356 14.85 -22.70 -17.15
C GLN A 356 14.74 -22.40 -15.66
N ALA A 357 15.82 -22.68 -14.94
CA ALA A 357 15.93 -22.34 -13.54
C ALA A 357 15.92 -20.82 -13.35
N PHE A 358 15.31 -20.36 -12.26
CA PHE A 358 15.45 -18.98 -11.82
C PHE A 358 16.18 -18.95 -10.48
N PHE A 359 17.10 -18.01 -10.34
CA PHE A 359 17.79 -17.79 -9.09
C PHE A 359 16.88 -16.97 -8.16
N ASN A 360 16.91 -17.31 -6.89
CA ASN A 360 16.27 -16.55 -5.85
C ASN A 360 17.36 -15.99 -4.94
N ASP A 361 17.41 -14.68 -4.76
CA ASP A 361 18.50 -13.93 -4.09
C ASP A 361 18.54 -14.14 -2.57
N CYS A 362 18.18 -15.32 -2.06
CA CYS A 362 18.11 -15.68 -0.64
C CYS A 362 17.19 -14.80 0.24
N GLU A 363 16.34 -13.97 -0.38
CA GLU A 363 15.40 -13.05 0.28
C GLU A 363 13.94 -13.27 -0.16
N ALA A 364 13.61 -14.44 -0.70
CA ALA A 364 12.21 -14.78 -0.92
C ALA A 364 11.46 -14.84 0.40
N VAL A 365 10.17 -14.52 0.32
CA VAL A 365 9.28 -14.46 1.47
C VAL A 365 8.06 -15.32 1.17
N THR A 366 7.74 -16.22 2.09
CA THR A 366 6.42 -16.85 2.14
C THR A 366 5.53 -16.07 3.09
N VAL A 367 4.35 -15.71 2.62
CA VAL A 367 3.30 -15.07 3.41
C VAL A 367 2.21 -16.09 3.69
N ARG A 368 1.88 -16.32 4.96
CA ARG A 368 0.75 -17.15 5.38
C ARG A 368 -0.47 -16.28 5.62
N LEU A 369 -1.53 -16.54 4.88
CA LEU A 369 -2.78 -15.80 4.89
C LEU A 369 -3.89 -16.67 5.46
N ARG A 370 -4.80 -16.06 6.22
CA ARG A 370 -6.01 -16.69 6.70
C ARG A 370 -7.21 -15.89 6.22
N LYS A 371 -8.23 -16.56 5.72
CA LYS A 371 -9.50 -15.92 5.39
C LYS A 371 -10.18 -15.45 6.67
N CYS A 372 -10.74 -14.25 6.62
CA CYS A 372 -11.48 -13.62 7.70
C CYS A 372 -12.83 -13.19 7.18
N ARG A 373 -13.84 -13.20 8.06
CA ARG A 373 -15.10 -12.53 7.78
C ARG A 373 -14.85 -11.03 7.54
N CYS A 374 -15.39 -10.51 6.44
CA CYS A 374 -15.38 -9.08 6.15
C CYS A 374 -16.26 -8.35 7.17
N LEU A 375 -15.74 -7.27 7.74
CA LEU A 375 -16.47 -6.42 8.67
C LEU A 375 -16.85 -5.13 7.96
N ASN A 376 -18.09 -4.69 8.18
CA ASN A 376 -18.66 -3.54 7.49
C ASN A 376 -19.05 -2.39 8.45
N ALA A 377 -19.16 -2.66 9.75
CA ALA A 377 -19.49 -1.64 10.75
C ALA A 377 -18.28 -1.33 11.64
N LEU A 378 -18.12 -0.05 11.98
CA LEU A 378 -17.07 0.41 12.90
C LEU A 378 -17.13 -0.30 14.25
N GLN A 379 -18.35 -0.54 14.76
CA GLN A 379 -18.54 -1.21 16.03
C GLN A 379 -18.02 -2.65 16.03
N ASP A 380 -18.14 -3.36 14.91
CA ASP A 380 -17.63 -4.73 14.77
C ASP A 380 -16.11 -4.75 14.76
N PHE A 381 -15.48 -3.81 14.06
CA PHE A 381 -14.03 -3.64 14.10
C PHE A 381 -13.52 -3.29 15.50
N ARG A 382 -14.23 -2.42 16.24
CA ARG A 382 -13.90 -2.13 17.64
C ARG A 382 -14.01 -3.38 18.50
N ASN A 383 -15.07 -4.16 18.30
CA ASN A 383 -15.28 -5.40 19.03
C ASN A 383 -14.19 -6.43 18.73
N SER A 384 -13.74 -6.56 17.49
CA SER A 384 -12.68 -7.49 17.10
C SER A 384 -11.32 -7.10 17.66
N GLU A 385 -11.05 -5.81 17.83
CA GLU A 385 -9.80 -5.29 18.41
C GLU A 385 -9.77 -5.30 19.95
N LYS A 386 -10.82 -5.76 20.65
CA LYS A 386 -10.85 -5.76 22.14
C LYS A 386 -9.67 -6.48 22.78
N CYS A 387 -9.16 -7.55 22.17
CA CYS A 387 -7.98 -8.27 22.65
C CYS A 387 -6.70 -7.41 22.62
N PHE A 388 -6.71 -6.33 21.84
CA PHE A 388 -5.64 -5.34 21.72
C PHE A 388 -6.01 -4.02 22.40
N ALA A 389 -7.04 -4.00 23.26
CA ALA A 389 -7.50 -2.78 23.97
C ALA A 389 -6.42 -2.11 24.81
N SER A 390 -5.46 -2.88 25.32
CA SER A 390 -4.31 -2.40 26.08
C SER A 390 -3.20 -1.81 25.20
N ARG A 391 -3.33 -1.83 23.87
CA ARG A 391 -2.34 -1.28 22.94
C ARG A 391 -2.25 0.23 23.10
N THR A 392 -1.06 0.69 23.48
CA THR A 392 -0.74 2.12 23.51
C THR A 392 -0.73 2.71 22.10
N LEU A 393 -1.18 3.96 21.96
CA LEU A 393 -1.06 4.72 20.72
C LEU A 393 0.40 4.77 20.22
N GLY A 394 0.61 4.72 18.92
CA GLY A 394 1.92 4.74 18.28
C GLY A 394 2.52 3.36 18.00
N TYR A 395 1.86 2.26 18.39
CA TYR A 395 2.27 0.90 17.99
C TYR A 395 1.48 0.43 16.76
N VAL A 396 2.20 -0.06 15.76
CA VAL A 396 1.63 -0.63 14.53
C VAL A 396 2.27 -1.97 14.19
N HIS A 397 1.56 -2.75 13.38
CA HIS A 397 1.96 -4.08 12.95
C HIS A 397 2.43 -4.06 11.50
N GLU A 398 3.63 -4.55 11.23
CA GLU A 398 4.28 -4.52 9.91
C GLU A 398 3.47 -5.33 8.89
N LEU A 399 2.92 -6.50 9.25
CA LEU A 399 2.14 -7.32 8.29
C LEU A 399 0.70 -6.84 8.06
N ARG A 400 0.31 -5.64 8.49
CA ARG A 400 -1.07 -5.14 8.37
C ARG A 400 -1.14 -3.94 7.44
N PRO A 401 -2.12 -3.89 6.51
CA PRO A 401 -2.35 -2.67 5.74
C PRO A 401 -2.67 -1.52 6.69
N TYR A 402 -2.19 -0.33 6.35
CA TYR A 402 -2.44 0.89 7.10
C TYR A 402 -2.89 1.98 6.14
N TYR A 403 -3.70 2.91 6.65
CA TYR A 403 -4.25 4.01 5.89
C TYR A 403 -4.03 5.32 6.63
N CYS A 404 -3.59 6.35 5.91
CA CYS A 404 -3.34 7.67 6.46
C CYS A 404 -4.32 8.67 5.86
N HIS A 405 -4.89 9.53 6.71
CA HIS A 405 -5.77 10.63 6.29
C HIS A 405 -5.31 11.93 6.94
N ASP A 406 -5.31 13.00 6.17
CA ASP A 406 -4.98 14.33 6.68
C ASP A 406 -6.28 15.12 6.89
N VAL A 407 -6.47 15.66 8.10
CA VAL A 407 -7.65 16.43 8.49
C VAL A 407 -7.22 17.84 8.86
N SER A 408 -7.85 18.83 8.24
CA SER A 408 -7.66 20.25 8.55
C SER A 408 -8.65 20.68 9.63
N ILE A 409 -8.17 21.29 10.70
CA ILE A 409 -9.00 21.80 11.79
C ILE A 409 -8.71 23.30 11.98
N VAL A 410 -9.74 24.11 11.78
CA VAL A 410 -9.71 25.55 12.02
C VAL A 410 -10.16 25.83 13.44
N TYR A 411 -9.33 26.57 14.20
CA TYR A 411 -9.59 26.90 15.60
C TYR A 411 -10.07 28.34 15.73
N ARG A 412 -11.36 28.51 16.06
CA ARG A 412 -11.97 29.83 16.27
C ARG A 412 -11.52 30.52 17.57
N ILE A 413 -10.99 29.76 18.53
CA ILE A 413 -10.53 30.26 19.84
C ILE A 413 -9.03 29.90 19.98
N PRO A 414 -8.10 30.77 19.54
CA PRO A 414 -6.66 30.49 19.53
C PRO A 414 -6.07 30.16 20.90
N GLU A 415 -6.62 30.73 21.96
CA GLU A 415 -6.15 30.58 23.34
C GLU A 415 -6.40 29.15 23.87
N GLN A 416 -7.40 28.46 23.32
CA GLN A 416 -7.86 27.15 23.80
C GLN A 416 -7.43 25.99 22.89
N ILE A 417 -6.56 26.21 21.91
CA ILE A 417 -6.23 25.16 20.94
C ILE A 417 -5.70 23.89 21.60
N ILE A 418 -4.85 24.00 22.63
CA ILE A 418 -4.31 22.84 23.35
C ILE A 418 -5.43 22.02 24.00
N TYR A 419 -6.46 22.68 24.53
CA TYR A 419 -7.62 22.02 25.12
C TYR A 419 -8.45 21.30 24.04
N HIS A 420 -8.77 21.99 22.94
CA HIS A 420 -9.52 21.41 21.84
C HIS A 420 -8.78 20.27 21.14
N GLU A 421 -7.45 20.33 21.02
CA GLU A 421 -6.63 19.23 20.51
C GLU A 421 -6.73 17.98 21.39
N LYS A 422 -6.65 18.15 22.71
CA LYS A 422 -6.82 17.04 23.65
C LYS A 422 -8.23 16.45 23.55
N LEU A 423 -9.24 17.31 23.46
CA LEU A 423 -10.63 16.89 23.32
C LEU A 423 -10.86 16.14 22.00
N PHE A 424 -10.36 16.66 20.88
CA PHE A 424 -10.42 16.03 19.56
C PHE A 424 -9.82 14.62 19.60
N LYS A 425 -8.59 14.47 20.13
CA LYS A 425 -7.95 13.16 20.26
C LYS A 425 -8.75 12.21 21.15
N LYS A 426 -9.34 12.72 22.25
CA LYS A 426 -10.18 11.93 23.16
C LYS A 426 -11.46 11.45 22.49
N ILE A 427 -12.16 12.33 21.76
CA ILE A 427 -13.37 11.98 21.00
C ILE A 427 -13.02 10.95 19.94
N LEU A 428 -11.98 11.19 19.15
CA LEU A 428 -11.55 10.31 18.08
C LEU A 428 -11.23 8.90 18.60
N PHE A 429 -10.46 8.82 19.70
CA PHE A 429 -10.17 7.55 20.35
C PHE A 429 -11.41 6.88 20.96
N SER A 430 -12.32 7.65 21.56
CA SER A 430 -13.58 7.14 22.09
C SER A 430 -14.48 6.52 21.02
N LEU A 431 -14.46 7.07 19.81
CA LEU A 431 -15.24 6.61 18.66
C LEU A 431 -14.60 5.39 17.98
N THR A 432 -13.29 5.40 17.80
CA THR A 432 -12.59 4.43 16.92
C THR A 432 -11.81 3.36 17.69
N GLY A 433 -11.54 3.60 18.98
CA GLY A 433 -10.79 2.70 19.84
C GLY A 433 -9.39 2.42 19.29
N CYS A 434 -8.98 1.16 19.34
CA CYS A 434 -7.65 0.73 18.93
C CYS A 434 -7.42 0.81 17.42
N LEU A 435 -8.46 0.96 16.58
CA LEU A 435 -8.26 1.17 15.14
C LEU A 435 -7.43 2.42 14.85
N LEU A 436 -7.47 3.39 15.76
CA LEU A 436 -6.60 4.54 15.73
C LEU A 436 -5.19 4.15 16.18
N SER A 437 -4.27 4.08 15.22
CA SER A 437 -2.88 3.75 15.46
C SER A 437 -2.08 4.94 15.93
N ASP A 438 -2.26 6.10 15.31
CA ASP A 438 -1.50 7.30 15.65
C ASP A 438 -2.19 8.58 15.15
N VAL A 439 -1.95 9.71 15.83
CA VAL A 439 -2.43 11.05 15.46
C VAL A 439 -1.35 12.09 15.77
N TRP A 440 -0.79 12.70 14.73
CA TRP A 440 0.18 13.78 14.88
C TRP A 440 -0.13 14.98 13.99
N GLU A 441 0.27 16.15 14.46
CA GLU A 441 0.14 17.40 13.73
C GLU A 441 1.26 17.55 12.68
N LEU A 442 0.89 17.91 11.45
CA LEU A 442 1.82 18.31 10.40
C LEU A 442 2.21 19.78 10.59
N LYS A 443 3.11 20.04 11.54
CA LYS A 443 3.50 21.40 11.95
C LYS A 443 4.03 22.30 10.81
N HIS A 444 4.63 21.70 9.79
CA HIS A 444 5.14 22.42 8.61
C HIS A 444 4.02 22.88 7.67
N MET A 445 2.81 22.33 7.82
CA MET A 445 1.61 22.69 7.06
C MET A 445 0.67 23.62 7.84
N ARG A 446 1.15 24.24 8.93
CA ARG A 446 0.35 25.23 9.68
C ARG A 446 0.03 26.40 8.77
N SER A 447 -1.24 26.78 8.77
CA SER A 447 -1.75 27.87 7.96
C SER A 447 -2.80 28.66 8.74
N PHE A 448 -3.35 29.68 8.10
CA PHE A 448 -4.48 30.43 8.60
C PHE A 448 -5.62 30.30 7.58
N ALA A 449 -6.85 30.18 8.07
CA ALA A 449 -8.03 30.25 7.24
C ALA A 449 -8.21 31.69 6.70
N PRO A 450 -9.01 31.90 5.63
CA PRO A 450 -9.19 33.23 5.02
C PRO A 450 -9.72 34.30 6.00
N ASP A 451 -10.40 33.88 7.05
CA ASP A 451 -10.92 34.70 8.15
C ASP A 451 -9.89 34.99 9.26
N GLY A 452 -8.64 34.55 9.08
CA GLY A 452 -7.52 34.77 10.00
C GLY A 452 -7.41 33.77 11.14
N PHE A 453 -8.28 32.75 11.21
CA PHE A 453 -8.20 31.75 12.28
C PHE A 453 -7.06 30.74 12.05
N PRO A 454 -6.36 30.30 13.11
CA PRO A 454 -5.34 29.26 13.01
C PRO A 454 -5.90 27.96 12.46
N ASN A 455 -5.26 27.43 11.42
CA ASN A 455 -5.56 26.13 10.84
C ASN A 455 -4.42 25.14 11.10
N ARG A 456 -4.76 23.95 11.62
CA ARG A 456 -3.79 22.87 11.87
C ARG A 456 -4.22 21.61 11.14
N ILE A 457 -3.26 20.98 10.46
CA ILE A 457 -3.49 19.72 9.76
C ILE A 457 -2.97 18.57 10.62
N TYR A 458 -3.81 17.57 10.85
CA TYR A 458 -3.47 16.35 11.59
C TYR A 458 -3.46 15.16 10.65
N ARG A 459 -2.39 14.38 10.70
CA ARG A 459 -2.33 13.07 10.05
C ARG A 459 -2.82 12.01 11.01
N ILE A 460 -3.84 11.29 10.59
CA ILE A 460 -4.48 10.20 11.32
C ILE A 460 -4.09 8.89 10.64
N THR A 461 -3.55 7.95 11.40
CA THR A 461 -3.16 6.62 10.91
C THR A 461 -4.11 5.57 11.46
N TRP A 462 -4.67 4.77 10.55
CA TRP A 462 -5.59 3.69 10.83
C TRP A 462 -4.94 2.33 10.60
N GLN A 463 -5.15 1.40 11.53
CA GLN A 463 -4.73 0.01 11.36
C GLN A 463 -5.55 -0.94 12.23
N CYS A 464 -5.99 -2.05 11.64
CA CYS A 464 -6.60 -3.18 12.34
C CYS A 464 -5.62 -4.35 12.42
N TRP A 465 -5.53 -5.03 13.56
CA TRP A 465 -4.60 -6.16 13.77
C TRP A 465 -5.30 -7.52 13.67
N SER A 466 -6.55 -7.59 14.10
CA SER A 466 -7.37 -8.81 14.15
C SER A 466 -8.07 -9.14 12.85
N LYS A 467 -8.35 -8.14 12.01
CA LYS A 467 -9.15 -8.28 10.78
C LYS A 467 -8.52 -7.50 9.63
N PRO A 468 -8.75 -7.93 8.38
CA PRO A 468 -8.30 -7.18 7.21
C PRO A 468 -9.01 -5.83 7.17
N LEU A 469 -8.23 -4.77 7.01
CA LEU A 469 -8.73 -3.41 6.77
C LEU A 469 -8.50 -3.08 5.31
N THR A 470 -9.56 -2.69 4.59
CA THR A 470 -9.51 -2.34 3.17
C THR A 470 -9.96 -0.90 2.95
N GLY A 471 -9.37 -0.24 1.95
CA GLY A 471 -9.78 1.07 1.45
C GLY A 471 -10.87 0.99 0.38
N SER A 472 -11.08 -0.18 -0.22
CA SER A 472 -12.13 -0.42 -1.23
C SER A 472 -13.31 -1.17 -0.62
N ALA A 473 -14.53 -0.72 -0.93
CA ALA A 473 -15.75 -1.46 -0.60
C ALA A 473 -15.93 -2.58 -1.65
N GLN A 474 -15.88 -3.84 -1.22
CA GLN A 474 -16.34 -4.95 -2.07
C GLN A 474 -17.88 -4.93 -2.14
N PRO A 475 -18.49 -5.20 -3.30
CA PRO A 475 -19.91 -5.54 -3.37
C PRO A 475 -20.13 -6.82 -2.56
N VAL A 476 -21.06 -6.79 -1.62
CA VAL A 476 -21.44 -7.98 -0.85
C VAL A 476 -22.31 -8.86 -1.76
N GLU A 477 -21.75 -9.98 -2.26
CA GLU A 477 -22.58 -11.08 -2.76
C GLU A 477 -23.16 -11.81 -1.54
N ILE A 478 -24.45 -11.57 -1.27
CA ILE A 478 -25.24 -12.34 -0.29
C ILE A 478 -25.56 -13.69 -0.95
N PRO A 479 -25.35 -14.84 -0.28
CA PRO A 479 -25.74 -16.13 -0.83
C PRO A 479 -27.27 -16.25 -0.76
N SER A 480 -27.94 -16.12 -1.90
CA SER A 480 -29.33 -16.54 -2.06
C SER A 480 -29.35 -18.03 -2.42
N THR A 481 -29.94 -18.80 -1.52
CA THR A 481 -30.45 -20.16 -1.80
C THR A 481 -31.29 -20.13 -3.07
N GLY A 482 -31.00 -21.07 -3.98
CA GLY A 482 -31.47 -21.02 -5.36
C GLY A 482 -32.98 -21.19 -5.53
N GLU A 483 -33.47 -20.59 -6.61
CA GLU A 483 -34.17 -21.28 -7.70
C GLU A 483 -34.14 -20.36 -8.94
N LYS A 484 -33.94 -20.96 -10.12
CA LYS A 484 -33.98 -20.26 -11.41
C LYS A 484 -35.40 -19.77 -11.69
N LYS A 485 -35.55 -18.53 -12.18
CA LYS A 485 -36.36 -18.18 -13.36
C LYS A 485 -36.07 -16.76 -13.83
N GLU A 486 -36.49 -16.52 -15.06
CA GLU A 486 -36.09 -15.51 -16.02
C GLU A 486 -36.47 -14.08 -15.62
N GLY A 487 -35.97 -13.12 -16.41
CA GLY A 487 -35.91 -11.71 -16.06
C GLY A 487 -37.26 -11.03 -15.85
N GLU A 488 -37.29 -10.17 -14.85
CA GLU A 488 -38.24 -9.07 -14.75
C GLU A 488 -37.49 -7.81 -14.33
N ASP A 489 -37.64 -6.80 -15.18
CA ASP A 489 -37.23 -5.42 -15.04
C ASP A 489 -38.01 -4.83 -13.86
N PHE A 490 -37.34 -4.61 -12.72
CA PHE A 490 -37.97 -4.06 -11.52
C PHE A 490 -38.05 -2.53 -11.65
N ASP A 491 -39.08 -2.06 -12.34
CA ASP A 491 -39.44 -0.64 -12.42
C ASP A 491 -40.10 -0.17 -11.11
N LEU A 492 -39.33 0.56 -10.31
CA LEU A 492 -39.71 1.08 -9.00
C LEU A 492 -40.26 2.54 -9.06
N PHE A 493 -40.70 3.00 -10.24
CA PHE A 493 -41.39 4.30 -10.38
C PHE A 493 -42.69 4.19 -11.19
N GLY A 494 -43.53 3.22 -10.83
CA GLY A 494 -44.93 3.18 -11.26
C GLY A 494 -45.82 4.05 -10.38
N SER A 495 -45.88 5.37 -10.65
CA SER A 495 -46.99 6.21 -10.18
C SER A 495 -47.65 6.94 -11.34
N SER A 496 -48.77 6.37 -11.78
CA SER A 496 -49.98 7.01 -12.34
C SER A 496 -49.79 8.08 -13.43
N ASP A 497 -49.98 7.69 -14.69
CA ASP A 497 -51.12 8.16 -15.50
C ASP A 497 -51.21 7.38 -16.82
N GLU A 498 -52.42 6.90 -17.12
CA GLU A 498 -52.79 6.22 -18.37
C GLU A 498 -53.05 7.25 -19.49
N GLU A 499 -52.81 6.80 -20.73
CA GLU A 499 -53.23 7.37 -22.04
C GLU A 499 -52.26 8.31 -22.82
N GLU A 500 -51.83 7.75 -23.96
CA GLU A 500 -51.41 8.34 -25.26
C GLU A 500 -50.10 9.17 -25.41
N ASP A 501 -49.16 8.61 -26.20
CA ASP A 501 -48.72 9.15 -27.52
C ASP A 501 -47.40 8.48 -27.98
N GLU A 502 -47.40 7.77 -29.11
CA GLU A 502 -46.19 7.18 -29.73
C GLU A 502 -45.11 8.23 -30.08
N GLU A 503 -45.54 9.48 -30.25
CA GLU A 503 -44.65 10.61 -30.54
C GLU A 503 -43.74 10.94 -29.35
N LYS A 504 -44.23 10.78 -28.11
CA LYS A 504 -43.42 10.98 -26.89
C LYS A 504 -42.31 9.94 -26.78
N LYS A 505 -42.56 8.67 -27.17
CA LYS A 505 -41.53 7.61 -27.17
C LYS A 505 -40.41 7.90 -28.16
N ARG A 506 -40.71 8.47 -29.32
CA ARG A 506 -39.69 8.91 -30.30
C ARG A 506 -38.90 10.10 -29.80
N ILE A 507 -39.56 11.09 -29.18
CA ILE A 507 -38.89 12.25 -28.56
C ILE A 507 -37.98 11.80 -27.40
N VAL A 508 -38.39 10.80 -26.61
CA VAL A 508 -37.55 10.24 -25.54
C VAL A 508 -36.35 9.49 -26.13
N GLN A 509 -36.51 8.69 -27.19
CA GLN A 509 -35.38 8.02 -27.84
C GLN A 509 -34.41 8.98 -28.53
N ASP A 510 -34.91 10.01 -29.21
CA ASP A 510 -34.07 11.03 -29.86
C ASP A 510 -33.37 11.90 -28.80
N ARG A 511 -34.03 12.16 -27.66
CA ARG A 511 -33.36 12.78 -26.50
C ARG A 511 -32.30 11.86 -25.91
N LEU A 512 -32.54 10.57 -25.75
CA LEU A 512 -31.56 9.60 -25.24
C LEU A 512 -30.34 9.49 -26.15
N LYS A 513 -30.52 9.49 -27.48
CA LYS A 513 -29.43 9.51 -28.47
C LYS A 513 -28.67 10.83 -28.43
N ALA A 514 -29.37 11.97 -28.38
CA ALA A 514 -28.74 13.28 -28.22
C ALA A 514 -27.99 13.41 -26.88
N TYR A 515 -28.47 12.77 -25.81
CA TYR A 515 -27.76 12.67 -24.53
C TYR A 515 -26.54 11.76 -24.62
N ALA A 516 -26.60 10.63 -25.34
CA ALA A 516 -25.46 9.75 -25.56
C ALA A 516 -24.35 10.42 -26.39
N GLU A 517 -24.71 11.15 -27.45
CA GLU A 517 -23.76 11.92 -28.27
C GLU A 517 -23.18 13.12 -27.49
N LYS A 518 -23.97 13.76 -26.63
CA LYS A 518 -23.48 14.82 -25.73
C LYS A 518 -22.59 14.27 -24.61
N LYS A 519 -22.82 13.03 -24.15
CA LYS A 519 -21.97 12.35 -23.17
C LYS A 519 -20.64 11.90 -23.80
N ALA A 520 -20.65 11.53 -25.08
CA ALA A 520 -19.44 11.22 -25.84
C ALA A 520 -18.58 12.47 -26.16
N LYS A 521 -19.18 13.68 -26.17
CA LYS A 521 -18.49 14.95 -26.47
C LYS A 521 -17.98 15.72 -25.24
N LYS A 522 -18.12 15.22 -24.02
CA LYS A 522 -17.51 15.85 -22.84
C LYS A 522 -16.10 15.28 -22.63
N PRO A 523 -15.02 16.06 -22.83
CA PRO A 523 -13.67 15.59 -22.55
C PRO A 523 -13.51 15.46 -21.03
N ALA A 524 -13.26 14.25 -20.55
CA ALA A 524 -12.71 14.05 -19.21
C ALA A 524 -11.36 14.78 -19.14
N SER A 525 -10.99 15.29 -17.96
CA SER A 525 -9.64 15.80 -17.71
C SER A 525 -8.66 14.62 -17.74
N VAL A 526 -8.27 14.19 -18.93
CA VAL A 526 -7.30 13.11 -19.13
C VAL A 526 -5.92 13.67 -18.84
N ALA A 527 -5.21 13.09 -17.88
CA ALA A 527 -3.80 13.41 -17.63
C ALA A 527 -2.98 13.04 -18.88
N LYS A 528 -2.28 14.01 -19.45
CA LYS A 528 -1.47 13.82 -20.65
C LYS A 528 0.00 13.95 -20.32
N SER A 529 0.84 13.18 -20.99
CA SER A 529 2.29 13.33 -20.90
C SER A 529 2.87 13.58 -22.29
N SER A 530 3.76 14.56 -22.41
CA SER A 530 4.59 14.74 -23.59
C SER A 530 5.90 14.01 -23.41
N VAL A 531 6.20 13.10 -24.32
CA VAL A 531 7.41 12.28 -24.34
C VAL A 531 8.21 12.60 -25.58
N ILE A 532 9.52 12.71 -25.43
CA ILE A 532 10.46 12.86 -26.54
C ILE A 532 11.22 11.55 -26.68
N LEU A 533 11.04 10.88 -27.82
CA LEU A 533 11.67 9.60 -28.14
C LEU A 533 12.82 9.82 -29.12
N ASP A 534 13.98 9.24 -28.82
CA ASP A 534 15.14 9.17 -29.69
C ASP A 534 15.19 7.78 -30.34
N VAL A 535 14.93 7.72 -31.65
CA VAL A 535 14.96 6.50 -32.45
C VAL A 535 16.32 6.40 -33.16
N LYS A 536 17.06 5.32 -32.91
CA LYS A 536 18.40 5.07 -33.48
C LYS A 536 18.31 4.07 -34.64
N PRO A 537 18.80 4.43 -35.85
CA PRO A 537 18.91 3.48 -36.95
C PRO A 537 20.02 2.46 -36.75
N TRP A 538 20.00 1.41 -37.57
CA TRP A 538 21.09 0.44 -37.67
C TRP A 538 22.34 1.00 -38.38
N SER A 539 22.18 1.87 -39.38
CA SER A 539 23.28 2.46 -40.18
C SER A 539 22.91 3.82 -40.77
N ASP A 540 23.93 4.58 -41.18
CA ASP A 540 23.87 5.85 -41.92
C ASP A 540 23.26 5.75 -43.33
N GLU A 541 23.15 4.54 -43.89
CA GLU A 541 22.45 4.28 -45.16
C GLU A 541 20.92 4.14 -45.01
N THR A 542 20.39 4.10 -43.79
CA THR A 542 18.94 3.91 -43.52
C THR A 542 18.14 5.16 -43.92
N ASP A 543 17.07 5.01 -44.71
CA ASP A 543 16.21 6.14 -45.06
C ASP A 543 15.44 6.66 -43.84
N MET A 544 15.84 7.84 -43.38
CA MET A 544 15.27 8.52 -42.21
C MET A 544 13.84 9.01 -42.47
N LYS A 545 13.46 9.29 -43.72
CA LYS A 545 12.10 9.74 -44.06
C LYS A 545 11.10 8.59 -44.03
N GLU A 546 11.52 7.41 -44.49
CA GLU A 546 10.68 6.21 -44.40
C GLU A 546 10.48 5.77 -42.96
N MET A 547 11.54 5.84 -42.13
CA MET A 547 11.45 5.55 -40.70
C MET A 547 10.48 6.50 -39.99
N GLU A 548 10.53 7.80 -40.29
CA GLU A 548 9.58 8.77 -39.73
C GLU A 548 8.14 8.47 -40.15
N THR A 549 7.93 8.09 -41.42
CA THR A 549 6.61 7.76 -41.94
C THR A 549 6.02 6.54 -41.22
N LYS A 550 6.82 5.49 -41.05
CA LYS A 550 6.41 4.26 -40.32
C LYS A 550 6.14 4.52 -38.84
N VAL A 551 6.90 5.39 -38.18
CA VAL A 551 6.63 5.76 -36.78
C VAL A 551 5.31 6.54 -36.66
N ARG A 552 5.01 7.43 -37.61
CA ARG A 552 3.75 8.20 -37.64
C ARG A 552 2.53 7.35 -38.00
N GLU A 553 2.72 6.22 -38.69
CA GLU A 553 1.65 5.29 -39.07
C GLU A 553 1.07 4.51 -37.87
N ILE A 554 1.77 4.50 -36.73
CA ILE A 554 1.28 3.87 -35.50
C ILE A 554 0.14 4.72 -34.91
N GLU A 555 -1.10 4.27 -35.12
CA GLU A 555 -2.31 4.87 -34.55
C GLU A 555 -2.77 4.11 -33.28
N ARG A 556 -2.96 4.84 -32.18
CA ARG A 556 -3.50 4.34 -30.91
C ARG A 556 -4.46 5.37 -30.31
N ASP A 557 -5.52 4.89 -29.66
CA ASP A 557 -6.44 5.77 -28.92
C ASP A 557 -5.69 6.46 -27.76
N GLY A 558 -5.64 7.79 -27.79
CA GLY A 558 -4.90 8.62 -26.82
C GLY A 558 -3.44 8.90 -27.18
N LEU A 559 -2.98 8.57 -28.40
CA LEU A 559 -1.63 8.90 -28.90
C LEU A 559 -1.70 9.99 -29.97
N VAL A 560 -0.96 11.08 -29.79
CA VAL A 560 -0.82 12.16 -30.78
C VAL A 560 0.66 12.40 -31.07
N TRP A 561 1.05 12.28 -32.34
CA TRP A 561 2.42 12.56 -32.80
C TRP A 561 2.63 14.06 -32.99
N GLY A 562 3.76 14.57 -32.50
CA GLY A 562 4.20 15.96 -32.59
C GLY A 562 5.27 16.19 -33.64
N GLY A 563 6.09 17.23 -33.41
CA GLY A 563 7.22 17.57 -34.28
C GLY A 563 8.36 16.56 -34.18
N SER A 564 9.10 16.39 -35.28
CA SER A 564 10.29 15.56 -35.38
C SER A 564 11.50 16.41 -35.76
N LYS A 565 12.70 15.99 -35.33
CA LYS A 565 13.97 16.63 -35.69
C LYS A 565 15.05 15.56 -35.83
N LEU A 566 15.88 15.69 -36.87
CA LEU A 566 17.07 14.86 -37.03
C LEU A 566 18.25 15.50 -36.29
N ILE A 567 18.86 14.75 -35.36
CA ILE A 567 20.03 15.19 -34.61
C ILE A 567 21.25 14.37 -35.08
N PRO A 568 22.32 15.01 -35.59
CA PRO A 568 23.52 14.29 -35.98
C PRO A 568 24.22 13.69 -34.77
N LEU A 569 24.60 12.41 -34.91
CA LEU A 569 25.51 11.68 -34.07
C LEU A 569 26.89 11.62 -34.77
N ALA A 570 27.91 11.13 -34.05
CA ALA A 570 29.24 10.97 -34.64
C ALA A 570 29.22 9.99 -35.82
N TYR A 571 30.17 10.13 -36.75
CA TYR A 571 30.38 9.24 -37.89
C TYR A 571 29.23 9.20 -38.92
N GLY A 572 28.55 10.34 -39.14
CA GLY A 572 27.53 10.46 -40.20
C GLY A 572 26.14 9.93 -39.83
N LEU A 573 26.04 9.15 -38.74
CA LEU A 573 24.77 8.68 -38.19
C LEU A 573 23.90 9.85 -37.71
N LYS A 574 22.59 9.77 -37.92
CA LYS A 574 21.61 10.74 -37.40
C LYS A 574 20.55 9.97 -36.62
N LYS A 575 20.19 10.47 -35.43
CA LYS A 575 19.03 9.94 -34.69
C LYS A 575 17.79 10.76 -35.00
N LEU A 576 16.65 10.09 -35.06
CA LEU A 576 15.34 10.73 -35.19
C LEU A 576 14.81 11.04 -33.80
N GLN A 577 14.66 12.32 -33.47
CA GLN A 577 14.01 12.76 -32.24
C GLN A 577 12.57 13.14 -32.56
N ILE A 578 11.59 12.44 -32.00
CA ILE A 578 10.17 12.67 -32.23
C ILE A 578 9.44 12.94 -30.91
N ILE A 579 8.53 13.92 -30.93
CA ILE A 579 7.68 14.26 -29.78
C ILE A 579 6.36 13.51 -29.93
N CYS A 580 5.83 12.93 -28.85
CA CYS A 580 4.47 12.42 -28.79
C CYS A 580 3.76 12.90 -27.52
N VAL A 581 2.46 13.08 -27.60
CA VAL A 581 1.58 13.36 -26.46
C VAL A 581 0.71 12.13 -26.26
N ILE A 582 0.78 11.55 -25.06
CA ILE A 582 0.05 10.35 -24.68
C ILE A 582 -0.94 10.64 -23.55
N GLU A 583 -2.04 9.90 -23.55
CA GLU A 583 -2.97 9.82 -22.42
C GLU A 583 -2.50 8.72 -21.45
N ASP A 584 -2.07 9.09 -20.24
CA ASP A 584 -1.39 8.21 -19.28
C ASP A 584 -2.21 6.97 -18.89
N GLU A 585 -3.54 7.08 -18.89
CA GLU A 585 -4.44 5.99 -18.53
C GLU A 585 -4.59 4.94 -19.64
N LYS A 586 -4.38 5.33 -20.90
CA LYS A 586 -4.63 4.50 -22.08
C LYS A 586 -3.37 3.97 -22.74
N VAL A 587 -2.31 4.79 -22.82
CA VAL A 587 -1.10 4.48 -23.56
C VAL A 587 0.10 4.46 -22.63
N SER A 588 0.75 3.30 -22.52
CA SER A 588 2.03 3.17 -21.81
C SER A 588 3.19 3.53 -22.74
N VAL A 589 4.14 4.34 -22.25
CA VAL A 589 5.36 4.71 -22.99
C VAL A 589 6.18 3.47 -23.36
N ASP A 590 6.25 2.49 -22.45
CA ASP A 590 7.03 1.28 -22.68
C ASP A 590 6.39 0.39 -23.76
N ASP A 591 5.06 0.29 -23.79
CA ASP A 591 4.34 -0.44 -24.84
C ASP A 591 4.51 0.24 -26.21
N LEU A 592 4.56 1.58 -26.23
CA LEU A 592 4.83 2.35 -27.45
C LEU A 592 6.26 2.10 -27.97
N ILE A 593 7.24 2.06 -27.07
CA ILE A 593 8.64 1.74 -27.41
C ILE A 593 8.75 0.31 -27.96
N ASP A 594 8.17 -0.67 -27.28
CA ASP A 594 8.20 -2.07 -27.73
C ASP A 594 7.51 -2.20 -29.10
N THR A 595 6.38 -1.52 -29.34
CA THR A 595 5.70 -1.52 -30.65
C THR A 595 6.58 -0.95 -31.77
N ILE A 596 7.28 0.16 -31.52
CA ILE A 596 8.18 0.77 -32.53
C ILE A 596 9.36 -0.16 -32.84
N VAL A 597 9.92 -0.81 -31.82
CA VAL A 597 11.04 -1.75 -31.99
C VAL A 597 10.61 -3.02 -32.74
N ASP A 598 9.41 -3.54 -32.46
CA ASP A 598 8.92 -4.77 -33.06
C ASP A 598 8.46 -4.56 -34.52
N ASP A 599 7.64 -3.53 -34.78
CA ASP A 599 7.05 -3.27 -36.10
C ASP A 599 8.06 -2.69 -37.10
N ILE A 600 9.08 -1.97 -36.59
CA ILE A 600 10.10 -1.28 -37.42
C ILE A 600 11.51 -1.86 -37.16
N SER A 601 11.59 -3.11 -36.70
CA SER A 601 12.85 -3.82 -36.37
C SER A 601 13.91 -3.81 -37.48
N SER A 602 13.49 -3.74 -38.74
CA SER A 602 14.39 -3.68 -39.90
C SER A 602 15.14 -2.35 -40.03
N HIS A 603 14.60 -1.25 -39.48
CA HIS A 603 15.19 0.10 -39.61
C HIS A 603 15.66 0.64 -38.25
N VAL A 604 15.09 0.18 -37.14
CA VAL A 604 15.34 0.68 -35.79
C VAL A 604 16.21 -0.30 -35.00
N GLN A 605 17.33 0.18 -34.47
CA GLN A 605 18.20 -0.57 -33.55
C GLN A 605 17.67 -0.50 -32.11
N SER A 606 17.29 0.70 -31.67
CA SER A 606 16.77 0.95 -30.33
C SER A 606 16.04 2.29 -30.26
N VAL A 607 15.18 2.42 -29.25
CA VAL A 607 14.45 3.65 -28.93
C VAL A 607 14.74 4.01 -27.47
N ASP A 608 15.17 5.25 -27.25
CA ASP A 608 15.47 5.78 -25.92
C ASP A 608 14.54 6.95 -25.58
N ILE A 609 14.23 7.14 -24.30
CA ILE A 609 13.48 8.32 -23.83
C ILE A 609 14.47 9.47 -23.62
N ALA A 610 14.35 10.53 -24.42
CA ALA A 610 15.18 11.73 -24.31
C ALA A 610 14.67 12.68 -23.23
N ALA A 611 13.36 12.84 -23.12
CA ALA A 611 12.71 13.65 -22.11
C ALA A 611 11.27 13.20 -21.85
N PHE A 612 10.79 13.38 -20.63
CA PHE A 612 9.43 13.05 -20.21
C PHE A 612 8.86 14.21 -19.39
N ASN A 613 7.79 14.83 -19.88
CA ASN A 613 7.11 15.96 -19.25
C ASN A 613 5.62 15.66 -19.08
N LYS A 614 5.07 15.89 -17.88
CA LYS A 614 3.62 15.80 -17.65
C LYS A 614 2.95 17.12 -18.05
N ILE A 615 1.81 17.05 -18.73
CA ILE A 615 1.03 18.19 -19.25
C ILE A 615 -0.38 18.22 -18.65
#